data_AF-A0A0J9BDA3-F1
#
_entry.id   AF-A0A0J9BDA3-F1
#
_cell.length_a   1.000
_cell.length_b   1.000
_cell.length_c   1.000
_cell.angle_alpha   90.00
_cell.angle_beta   90.00
_cell.angle_gamma   90.00
#
_symmetry.space_group_name_H-M   'P 1'
#
loop_
_entity.id
_entity.type
_entity.pdbx_description
1 polymer ?
#
loop_
_entity_poly.entity_id
_entity_poly.type
_entity_poly.pdbx_seq_one_letter_code
_entity_poly.pdbx_strand_id
1 'polypeptide(L)'
;MLPVNSGGHSAYQDFLLAQLRKYYPVPDSFSHSTWDIIDRFWNLDLSFTDEFMRDKYSVFGPKPRTPSCMQHSFLLSIDFKVASLTDWAAQLKINPLYAILSGFEFGDTPGIGTFYDFIMDNICFSMFCCQFRWHDQSGFREIILLLV
;
A
#
# COMPACT_ATOMS: atom_id res chain seq x y z
N MET A 1 10.58 11.61 -12.99
CA MET A 1 11.56 10.87 -12.15
C MET A 1 10.95 9.52 -11.83
N LEU A 2 11.68 8.41 -11.98
CA LEU A 2 11.17 7.09 -11.60
C LEU A 2 11.04 6.99 -10.06
N PRO A 3 10.09 6.20 -9.53
CA PRO A 3 10.06 5.92 -8.11
C PRO A 3 11.27 5.04 -7.81
N VAL A 4 12.26 5.61 -7.12
CA VAL A 4 13.44 4.87 -6.68
C VAL A 4 13.27 4.59 -5.19
N ASN A 5 13.02 3.32 -4.85
CA ASN A 5 13.05 2.87 -3.47
C ASN A 5 14.40 2.18 -3.21
N SER A 6 15.46 2.97 -2.98
CA SER A 6 16.84 2.48 -2.88
C SER A 6 17.10 1.54 -1.68
N GLY A 7 16.16 1.41 -0.74
CA GLY A 7 16.36 0.67 0.50
C GLY A 7 15.36 -0.45 0.77
N GLY A 8 14.54 -0.82 -0.21
CA GLY A 8 13.64 -1.99 -0.13
C GLY A 8 12.77 -2.04 1.13
N HIS A 9 12.59 -3.23 1.69
CA HIS A 9 11.77 -3.44 2.89
C HIS A 9 12.34 -2.76 4.15
N SER A 10 13.66 -2.70 4.30
CA SER A 10 14.29 -1.99 5.42
C SER A 10 13.96 -0.50 5.41
N ALA A 11 13.93 0.15 4.24
CA ALA A 11 13.53 1.55 4.14
C ALA A 11 12.07 1.77 4.54
N TYR A 12 11.18 0.82 4.21
CA TYR A 12 9.80 0.85 4.68
C TYR A 12 9.71 0.72 6.21
N GLN A 13 10.47 -0.19 6.81
CA GLN A 13 10.52 -0.38 8.27
C GLN A 13 11.04 0.87 9.00
N ASP A 14 12.13 1.46 8.50
CA ASP A 14 12.69 2.70 9.04
C ASP A 14 11.69 3.86 8.92
N PHE A 15 11.02 3.99 7.78
CA PHE A 15 9.95 4.95 7.56
C PHE A 15 8.81 4.75 8.57
N LEU A 16 8.32 3.53 8.69
CA LEU A 16 7.20 3.17 9.56
C LEU A 16 7.52 3.48 11.03
N LEU A 17 8.72 3.12 11.51
CA LEU A 17 9.18 3.48 12.86
C LEU A 17 9.23 4.99 13.08
N ALA A 18 9.81 5.73 12.13
CA ALA A 18 9.94 7.18 12.26
C ALA A 18 8.56 7.87 12.34
N GLN A 19 7.62 7.45 11.48
CA GLN A 19 6.28 8.02 11.47
C GLN A 19 5.45 7.58 12.67
N LEU A 20 5.50 6.31 13.09
CA LEU A 20 4.79 5.85 14.28
C LEU A 20 5.25 6.61 15.53
N ARG A 21 6.56 6.82 15.71
CA ARG A 21 7.08 7.63 16.83
C ARG A 21 6.61 9.09 16.78
N LYS A 22 6.46 9.65 15.58
CA LYS A 22 6.03 11.04 15.37
C LYS A 22 4.54 11.23 15.69
N TYR A 23 3.67 10.34 15.22
CA TYR A 23 2.21 10.49 15.36
C TYR A 23 1.63 9.77 16.58
N TYR A 24 2.31 8.74 17.08
CA TYR A 24 1.87 7.89 18.20
C TYR A 24 3.02 7.70 19.21
N PRO A 25 3.38 8.75 19.98
CA PRO A 25 4.50 8.70 20.93
C PRO A 25 4.22 7.82 22.16
N VAL A 26 2.95 7.46 22.40
CA VAL A 26 2.53 6.63 23.53
C VAL A 26 2.43 5.16 23.06
N PRO A 27 3.23 4.23 23.62
CA PRO A 27 3.29 2.84 23.14
C PRO A 27 1.96 2.08 23.21
N ASP A 28 1.11 2.40 24.18
CA ASP A 28 -0.16 1.70 24.43
C ASP A 28 -1.36 2.36 23.73
N SER A 29 -1.13 3.21 22.73
CA SER A 29 -2.21 3.91 22.01
C SER A 29 -3.04 3.00 21.10
N PHE A 30 -2.55 1.81 20.79
CA PHE A 30 -3.17 0.89 19.84
C PHE A 30 -3.83 -0.29 20.54
N SER A 31 -4.97 -0.72 20.01
CA SER A 31 -5.60 -1.97 20.41
C SER A 31 -4.78 -3.18 19.95
N HIS A 32 -4.95 -4.34 20.61
CA HIS A 32 -4.28 -5.58 20.20
C HIS A 32 -4.51 -5.93 18.72
N SER A 33 -5.75 -5.81 18.21
CA SER A 33 -6.04 -6.10 16.81
C SER A 33 -5.36 -5.13 15.85
N THR A 34 -5.17 -3.87 16.26
CA THR A 34 -4.39 -2.91 15.47
C THR A 34 -2.92 -3.29 15.45
N TRP A 35 -2.36 -3.70 16.57
CA TRP A 35 -0.99 -4.21 16.64
C TRP A 35 -0.76 -5.44 15.75
N ASP A 36 -1.73 -6.37 15.70
CA ASP A 36 -1.65 -7.54 14.81
C ASP A 36 -1.58 -7.12 13.33
N ILE A 37 -2.29 -6.05 12.94
CA ILE A 37 -2.20 -5.49 11.58
C ILE A 37 -0.83 -4.85 11.36
N ILE A 38 -0.35 -4.04 12.31
CA ILE A 38 0.96 -3.39 12.22
C ILE A 38 2.07 -4.44 12.07
N ASP A 39 2.06 -5.50 12.86
CA ASP A 39 3.06 -6.58 12.81
C ASP A 39 3.02 -7.35 11.48
N ARG A 40 1.82 -7.64 10.94
CA ARG A 40 1.70 -8.24 9.61
C ARG A 40 2.30 -7.36 8.52
N PHE A 41 1.97 -6.07 8.52
CA PHE A 41 2.49 -5.13 7.52
C PHE A 41 3.98 -4.85 7.70
N TRP A 42 4.46 -4.83 8.94
CA TRP A 42 5.87 -4.71 9.29
C TRP A 42 6.73 -5.80 8.66
N ASN A 43 6.23 -7.04 8.62
CA ASN A 43 6.93 -8.19 8.05
C ASN A 43 6.62 -8.42 6.57
N LEU A 44 5.73 -7.62 5.98
CA LEU A 44 5.29 -7.80 4.61
C LEU A 44 6.24 -7.12 3.62
N ASP A 45 7.15 -7.92 3.08
CA ASP A 45 8.09 -7.47 2.05
C ASP A 45 7.45 -7.43 0.65
N LEU A 46 7.23 -6.21 0.16
CA LEU A 46 6.77 -5.91 -1.20
C LEU A 46 7.86 -5.21 -2.03
N SER A 47 9.13 -5.26 -1.63
CA SER A 47 10.21 -4.61 -2.38
C SER A 47 10.39 -5.16 -3.79
N PHE A 48 10.05 -6.44 -4.00
CA PHE A 48 10.02 -7.07 -5.32
C PHE A 48 9.07 -6.33 -6.30
N THR A 49 7.97 -5.77 -5.79
CA THR A 49 7.00 -5.01 -6.58
C THR A 49 7.61 -3.76 -7.20
N ASP A 50 8.51 -3.09 -6.48
CA ASP A 50 9.20 -1.91 -6.99
C ASP A 50 10.11 -2.25 -8.18
N GLU A 51 10.78 -3.40 -8.13
CA GLU A 51 11.61 -3.89 -9.23
C GLU A 51 10.76 -4.38 -10.41
N PHE A 52 9.74 -5.19 -10.14
CA PHE A 52 8.89 -5.77 -11.17
C PHE A 52 8.13 -4.71 -11.97
N MET A 53 7.69 -3.64 -11.32
CA MET A 53 6.92 -2.57 -11.96
C MET A 53 7.80 -1.45 -12.53
N ARG A 54 9.11 -1.46 -12.30
CA ARG A 54 10.02 -0.37 -12.71
C ARG A 54 9.87 0.06 -14.17
N ASP A 55 9.72 -0.91 -15.08
CA ASP A 55 9.66 -0.66 -16.53
C ASP A 55 8.29 -0.17 -17.02
N LYS A 56 7.31 -0.11 -16.12
CA LYS A 56 5.91 0.27 -16.42
C LYS A 56 5.63 1.72 -16.05
N TYR A 57 6.45 2.28 -15.18
CA TYR A 57 6.35 3.69 -14.81
C TYR A 57 7.06 4.56 -15.83
N SER A 58 6.33 5.55 -16.34
CA SER A 58 6.89 6.56 -17.23
C SER A 58 7.79 7.53 -16.48
N VAL A 59 8.84 8.01 -17.13
CA VAL A 59 9.68 9.11 -16.63
C VAL A 59 8.95 10.46 -16.75
N PHE A 60 7.98 10.54 -17.67
CA PHE A 60 7.21 11.73 -18.00
C PHE A 60 5.94 11.84 -17.16
N GLY A 61 5.65 13.05 -16.69
CA GLY A 61 4.47 13.34 -15.88
C GLY A 61 4.79 13.58 -14.39
N PRO A 62 3.75 13.65 -13.54
CA PRO A 62 3.89 13.82 -12.10
C PRO A 62 4.77 12.74 -11.47
N LYS A 63 5.37 13.03 -10.31
CA LYS A 63 6.18 12.03 -9.58
C LYS A 63 5.30 10.80 -9.28
N PRO A 64 5.63 9.63 -9.82
CA PRO A 64 4.85 8.43 -9.58
C PRO A 64 4.98 7.98 -8.12
N ARG A 65 3.92 7.34 -7.63
CA ARG A 65 3.95 6.67 -6.32
C ARG A 65 4.74 5.37 -6.42
N THR A 66 5.45 5.05 -5.34
CA THR A 66 6.19 3.79 -5.24
C THR A 66 5.22 2.60 -5.32
N PRO A 67 5.47 1.63 -6.21
CA PRO A 67 4.61 0.46 -6.40
C PRO A 67 4.32 -0.32 -5.11
N SER A 68 5.33 -0.56 -4.28
CA SER A 68 5.22 -1.29 -3.01
C SER A 68 4.29 -0.57 -2.04
N CYS A 69 4.38 0.76 -1.90
CA CYS A 69 3.47 1.57 -1.10
C CYS A 69 2.02 1.50 -1.62
N MET A 70 1.82 1.55 -2.94
CA MET A 70 0.48 1.41 -3.53
C MET A 70 -0.14 0.03 -3.24
N GLN A 71 0.67 -1.04 -3.32
CA GLN A 71 0.22 -2.39 -3.00
C GLN A 71 -0.03 -2.59 -1.50
N HIS A 72 0.85 -2.07 -0.63
CA HIS A 72 0.59 -2.05 0.82
C HIS A 72 -0.75 -1.37 1.09
N SER A 73 -1.00 -0.21 0.49
CA SER A 73 -2.24 0.52 0.71
C SER A 73 -3.48 -0.27 0.28
N PHE A 74 -3.42 -0.94 -0.86
CA PHE A 74 -4.52 -1.77 -1.34
C PHE A 74 -4.77 -2.99 -0.45
N LEU A 75 -3.71 -3.67 -0.01
CA LEU A 75 -3.83 -4.77 0.96
C LEU A 75 -4.42 -4.29 2.29
N LEU A 76 -4.01 -3.11 2.72
CA LEU A 76 -4.47 -2.51 3.98
C LEU A 76 -5.97 -2.17 3.90
N SER A 77 -6.45 -1.69 2.75
CA SER A 77 -7.88 -1.42 2.55
C SER A 77 -8.71 -2.71 2.66
N ILE A 78 -8.20 -3.83 2.17
CA ILE A 78 -8.83 -5.16 2.30
C ILE A 78 -8.86 -5.60 3.77
N ASP A 79 -7.74 -5.47 4.49
CA ASP A 79 -7.64 -5.85 5.91
C ASP A 79 -8.61 -5.03 6.79
N PHE A 80 -8.78 -3.74 6.49
CA PHE A 80 -9.78 -2.88 7.15
C PHE A 80 -11.20 -2.99 6.57
N LYS A 81 -11.42 -3.85 5.57
CA LYS A 81 -12.72 -4.10 4.92
C LYS A 81 -13.35 -2.83 4.32
N VAL A 82 -12.52 -1.94 3.78
CA VAL A 82 -12.96 -0.74 3.07
C VAL A 82 -13.23 -1.10 1.62
N ALA A 83 -14.51 -1.18 1.26
CA ALA A 83 -14.95 -1.69 -0.05
C ALA A 83 -14.89 -0.67 -1.19
N SER A 84 -14.56 0.60 -0.93
CA SER A 84 -14.55 1.65 -1.96
C SER A 84 -13.18 2.31 -2.01
N LEU A 85 -12.58 2.36 -3.20
CA LEU A 85 -11.31 3.10 -3.40
C LEU A 85 -11.49 4.61 -3.15
N THR A 86 -12.69 5.13 -3.40
CA THR A 86 -13.03 6.52 -3.07
C THR A 86 -12.99 6.74 -1.56
N ASP A 87 -13.61 5.83 -0.80
CA ASP A 87 -13.61 5.91 0.66
C ASP A 87 -12.21 5.67 1.23
N TRP A 88 -11.46 4.72 0.66
CA TRP A 88 -10.09 4.45 1.06
C TRP A 88 -9.18 5.67 0.86
N ALA A 89 -9.23 6.29 -0.33
CA ALA A 89 -8.48 7.50 -0.63
C ALA A 89 -8.86 8.68 0.30
N ALA A 90 -10.12 8.77 0.72
CA ALA A 90 -10.54 9.75 1.72
C ALA A 90 -10.00 9.41 3.12
N GLN A 91 -10.06 8.13 3.53
CA GLN A 91 -9.58 7.68 4.84
C GLN A 91 -8.07 7.86 4.99
N LEU A 92 -7.28 7.64 3.93
CA LEU A 92 -5.83 7.91 3.93
C LEU A 92 -5.50 9.37 4.27
N LYS A 93 -6.34 10.32 3.86
CA LYS A 93 -6.15 11.75 4.14
C LYS A 93 -6.53 12.13 5.57
N ILE A 94 -7.38 11.35 6.22
CA ILE A 94 -7.95 11.66 7.54
C ILE A 94 -7.22 10.90 8.64
N ASN A 95 -6.77 9.67 8.37
CA ASN A 95 -6.17 8.78 9.36
C ASN A 95 -4.66 8.60 9.12
N PRO A 96 -3.79 9.16 10.00
CA PRO A 96 -2.35 8.98 9.90
C PRO A 96 -1.92 7.52 9.86
N LEU A 97 -2.55 6.65 10.63
CA LEU A 97 -2.18 5.23 10.70
C LEU A 97 -2.28 4.55 9.32
N TYR A 98 -3.35 4.85 8.57
CA TYR A 98 -3.56 4.22 7.26
C TYR A 98 -2.55 4.73 6.24
N ALA A 99 -2.26 6.03 6.24
CA ALA A 99 -1.23 6.61 5.38
C ALA A 99 0.14 5.98 5.67
N ILE A 100 0.51 5.94 6.95
CA ILE A 100 1.83 5.49 7.41
C ILE A 100 2.04 3.99 7.16
N LEU A 101 1.06 3.14 7.47
CA LEU A 101 1.14 1.70 7.19
C LEU A 101 1.18 1.40 5.69
N SER A 102 0.56 2.26 4.87
CA SER A 102 0.66 2.20 3.41
C SER A 102 2.03 2.67 2.87
N GLY A 103 2.92 3.19 3.71
CA GLY A 103 4.20 3.76 3.27
C GLY A 103 4.09 5.18 2.68
N PHE A 104 3.02 5.93 3.01
CA PHE A 104 2.83 7.32 2.61
C PHE A 104 3.01 8.28 3.79
N GLU A 105 3.58 9.44 3.53
CA GLU A 105 3.58 10.53 4.51
C GLU A 105 2.16 11.05 4.70
N PHE A 106 1.77 11.28 5.96
CA PHE A 106 0.46 11.84 6.24
C PHE A 106 0.36 13.27 5.69
N GLY A 107 -0.62 13.50 4.82
CA GLY A 107 -0.78 14.73 4.04
C GLY A 107 -0.28 14.63 2.59
N ASP A 108 0.50 13.61 2.25
CA ASP A 108 0.94 13.29 0.88
C ASP A 108 0.51 11.88 0.45
N THR A 109 -0.81 11.69 0.32
CA THR A 109 -1.41 10.41 -0.04
C THR A 109 -1.89 10.40 -1.50
N PRO A 110 -1.94 9.23 -2.16
CA PRO A 110 -2.48 9.10 -3.51
C PRO A 110 -3.95 9.55 -3.60
N GLY A 111 -4.31 10.02 -4.81
CA GLY A 111 -5.70 10.28 -5.17
C GLY A 111 -6.39 9.04 -5.71
N ILE A 112 -7.71 9.14 -5.92
CA ILE A 112 -8.56 8.06 -6.43
C ILE A 112 -8.07 7.58 -7.80
N GLY A 113 -7.78 8.52 -8.73
CA GLY A 113 -7.28 8.18 -10.06
C GLY A 113 -5.98 7.38 -10.03
N THR A 114 -5.07 7.69 -9.11
CA THR A 114 -3.81 6.96 -8.95
C THR A 114 -4.02 5.51 -8.52
N PHE A 115 -5.03 5.24 -7.70
CA PHE A 115 -5.39 3.85 -7.35
C PHE A 115 -5.98 3.10 -8.54
N TYR A 116 -6.86 3.74 -9.32
CA TYR A 116 -7.38 3.12 -10.53
C TYR A 116 -6.28 2.83 -11.55
N ASP A 117 -5.38 3.78 -11.79
CA ASP A 117 -4.23 3.57 -12.68
C ASP A 117 -3.39 2.36 -12.22
N PHE A 118 -3.08 2.28 -10.92
CA PHE A 118 -2.31 1.18 -10.35
C PHE A 118 -3.00 -0.20 -10.46
N ILE A 119 -4.31 -0.25 -10.23
CA ILE A 119 -5.07 -1.52 -10.24
C ILE A 119 -5.34 -2.00 -11.68
N MET A 120 -5.65 -1.06 -12.58
CA MET A 120 -6.05 -1.36 -13.96
C MET A 120 -4.89 -1.77 -14.86
N ASP A 121 -3.65 -1.54 -14.45
CA ASP A 121 -2.45 -1.90 -15.20
C ASP A 121 -2.23 -3.43 -15.38
N ASN A 122 -3.17 -4.30 -14.99
CA ASN A 122 -3.15 -5.79 -15.06
C ASN A 122 -1.98 -6.47 -14.33
N ILE A 123 -0.98 -5.70 -13.91
CA ILE A 123 0.20 -6.12 -13.20
C ILE A 123 -0.12 -6.44 -11.74
N CYS A 124 -1.05 -5.70 -11.12
CA CYS A 124 -1.51 -5.99 -9.78
C CYS A 124 -1.97 -7.45 -9.65
N PHE A 125 -2.74 -7.97 -10.62
CA PHE A 125 -3.18 -9.36 -10.67
C PHE A 125 -2.03 -10.37 -10.77
N SER A 126 -1.10 -10.15 -11.70
CA SER A 126 0.10 -10.99 -11.91
C SER A 126 0.98 -11.04 -10.66
N MET A 127 1.13 -9.88 -10.01
CA MET A 127 1.95 -9.67 -8.82
C MET A 127 1.36 -10.36 -7.58
N PHE A 128 0.04 -10.31 -7.41
CA PHE A 128 -0.64 -11.11 -6.39
C PHE A 128 -0.46 -12.62 -6.61
N CYS A 129 -0.50 -13.08 -7.85
CA CYS A 129 -0.26 -14.48 -8.19
C CYS A 129 1.19 -14.91 -7.91
N CYS A 130 2.18 -14.07 -8.24
CA CYS A 130 3.60 -14.36 -8.02
C CYS A 130 4.02 -14.29 -6.54
N GLN A 131 3.62 -13.24 -5.83
CA GLN A 131 4.12 -12.94 -4.48
C GLN A 131 3.37 -13.73 -3.39
N PHE A 132 2.05 -13.92 -3.54
CA PHE A 132 1.20 -14.49 -2.48
C PHE A 132 0.70 -15.91 -2.78
N ARG A 133 1.08 -16.51 -3.92
CA ARG A 133 0.69 -17.88 -4.31
C ARG A 133 -0.81 -18.14 -4.12
N TRP A 134 -1.65 -17.18 -4.51
CA TRP A 134 -3.11 -17.39 -4.56
C TRP A 134 -3.38 -18.43 -5.64
N HIS A 135 -3.73 -19.64 -5.22
CA HIS A 135 -3.99 -20.77 -6.12
C HIS A 135 -5.31 -20.63 -6.89
N ASP A 136 -6.13 -19.64 -6.53
CA ASP A 136 -7.46 -19.41 -7.10
C ASP A 136 -7.58 -17.97 -7.65
N GLN A 137 -7.65 -17.88 -8.97
CA GLN A 137 -7.77 -16.64 -9.73
C GLN A 137 -9.17 -16.01 -9.65
N SER A 138 -10.18 -16.76 -9.19
CA SER A 138 -11.58 -16.33 -9.19
C SER A 138 -11.90 -15.34 -8.06
N GLY A 139 -11.42 -15.60 -6.83
CA GLY A 139 -11.67 -14.74 -5.67
C GLY A 139 -11.06 -13.34 -5.79
N PHE A 140 -9.91 -13.18 -6.45
CA PHE A 140 -9.29 -11.86 -6.63
C PHE A 140 -10.05 -11.01 -7.66
N ARG A 141 -10.57 -11.62 -8.73
CA ARG A 141 -11.46 -10.94 -9.68
C ARG A 141 -12.76 -10.51 -9.01
N GLU A 142 -13.34 -11.34 -8.15
CA GLU A 142 -14.50 -10.95 -7.33
C GLU A 142 -14.17 -9.80 -6.38
N ILE A 143 -13.02 -9.81 -5.70
CA ILE A 143 -12.59 -8.70 -4.85
C ILE A 143 -12.46 -7.40 -5.66
N ILE A 144 -11.83 -7.42 -6.84
CA ILE A 144 -11.76 -6.22 -7.69
C ILE A 144 -13.14 -5.78 -8.18
N LEU A 145 -14.01 -6.71 -8.58
CA LEU A 145 -15.38 -6.41 -9.02
C LEU A 145 -16.27 -5.88 -7.90
N LEU A 146 -15.99 -6.20 -6.64
CA LEU A 146 -16.68 -5.65 -5.47
C LEU A 146 -16.19 -4.25 -5.08
N LEU A 147 -15.03 -3.82 -5.58
CA LEU A 147 -14.39 -2.53 -5.27
C LEU A 147 -14.59 -1.45 -6.36
N VAL A 148 -15.18 -1.81 -7.51
CA VAL A 148 -15.52 -0.94 -8.66
C VAL A 148 -17.03 -0.76 -8.74
#